data_AF-A0ABD5S368-F1
#
_entry.id   AF-A0ABD5S368-F1
#
_cell.length_a   1.000
_cell.length_b   1.000
_cell.length_c   1.000
_cell.angle_alpha   90.00
_cell.angle_beta   90.00
_cell.angle_gamma   90.00
#
_symmetry.space_group_name_H-M   'P 1'
#
loop_
_entity.id
_entity.type
_entity.pdbx_description
1 polymer ?
#
loop_
_entity_poly.entity_id
_entity_poly.type
_entity_poly.pdbx_seq_one_letter_code
_entity_poly.pdbx_strand_id
1 'polypeptide(L)'
;ERGVVPKTGFKFGADFRTYGELESVSELGHSEALVRVVTADHAFSPRDLALDVRLAGGVRKRMVFALTRSKEGIDWLSIGRLTP
;
A
#
# COMPACT_ATOMS: atom_id res chain seq x y z
N GLU A 1 0.66 -6.76 -17.73
CA GLU A 1 1.15 -6.05 -16.52
C GLU A 1 0.24 -4.85 -16.27
N ARG A 2 -0.09 -4.52 -15.01
CA ARG A 2 -1.15 -3.55 -14.66
C ARG A 2 -0.74 -2.06 -14.78
N GLY A 3 0.28 -1.74 -15.59
CA GLY A 3 0.76 -0.35 -15.78
C GLY A 3 1.36 0.36 -14.56
N VAL A 4 1.43 -0.32 -13.41
CA VAL A 4 2.00 0.23 -12.18
C VAL A 4 3.51 0.05 -12.16
N VAL A 5 4.26 1.12 -11.94
CA VAL A 5 5.73 1.07 -11.78
C VAL A 5 6.08 0.97 -10.30
N PRO A 6 6.48 -0.21 -9.78
CA PRO A 6 6.95 -0.32 -8.40
C PRO A 6 8.34 0.31 -8.27
N LYS A 7 8.53 1.05 -7.19
CA LYS A 7 9.85 1.47 -6.68
C LYS A 7 10.00 0.97 -5.26
N THR A 8 11.23 0.96 -4.75
CA THR A 8 11.47 0.64 -3.34
C THR A 8 10.68 1.56 -2.40
N GLY A 9 10.02 0.94 -1.42
CA GLY A 9 9.31 1.62 -0.34
C GLY A 9 10.21 1.94 0.87
N PHE A 10 11.52 1.62 0.82
CA PHE A 10 12.43 1.68 1.98
C PHE A 10 12.40 3.03 2.71
N LYS A 11 12.38 4.15 1.98
CA LYS A 11 12.30 5.51 2.56
C LYS A 11 11.03 5.76 3.38
N PHE A 12 10.04 4.88 3.25
CA PHE A 12 8.72 4.98 3.84
C PHE A 12 8.35 3.70 4.60
N GLY A 13 9.33 2.90 5.03
CA GLY A 13 9.09 1.72 5.88
C GLY A 13 8.21 0.62 5.24
N ALA A 14 8.06 0.62 3.92
CA ALA A 14 7.26 -0.34 3.15
C ALA A 14 8.14 -1.09 2.15
N ASP A 15 7.66 -2.21 1.61
CA ASP A 15 8.39 -2.98 0.61
C ASP A 15 8.48 -2.21 -0.71
N PHE A 16 7.31 -1.70 -1.15
CA PHE A 16 7.20 -0.92 -2.37
C PHE A 16 6.45 0.38 -2.16
N ARG A 17 6.72 1.31 -3.07
CA ARG A 17 5.83 2.42 -3.38
C ARG A 17 5.43 2.33 -4.84
N THR A 18 4.21 2.70 -5.16
CA THR A 18 3.69 2.64 -6.51
C THR A 18 3.20 3.99 -7.00
N TYR A 19 3.33 4.19 -8.30
CA TYR A 19 2.71 5.29 -9.04
C TYR A 19 1.54 4.67 -9.83
N GLY A 20 0.33 5.22 -9.70
CA GLY A 20 -0.81 4.83 -10.53
C GLY A 20 -0.58 5.23 -11.99
N GLU A 21 -1.34 4.64 -12.91
CA GLU A 21 -1.31 5.05 -14.33
C GLU A 21 -1.68 6.53 -14.47
N LEU A 22 -0.91 7.23 -15.32
CA LEU A 22 -1.11 8.63 -15.70
C LEU A 22 -2.19 8.71 -16.77
N GLU A 23 -3.47 8.76 -16.41
CA GLU A 23 -4.54 8.88 -17.41
C GLU A 23 -4.86 10.34 -17.79
N SER A 24 -4.65 11.34 -16.92
CA SER A 24 -4.70 12.76 -17.32
C SER A 24 -4.05 13.74 -16.32
N VAL A 25 -3.57 14.89 -16.82
CA VAL A 25 -3.00 16.00 -16.02
C VAL A 25 -4.03 16.61 -15.05
N SER A 26 -5.32 16.44 -15.32
CA SER A 26 -6.45 16.85 -14.46
C SER A 26 -6.76 15.87 -13.32
N GLU A 27 -6.21 14.65 -13.33
CA GLU A 27 -6.37 13.62 -12.30
C GLU A 27 -5.10 13.41 -11.46
N LEU A 28 -4.22 14.40 -11.42
CA LEU A 28 -3.08 14.48 -10.49
C LEU A 28 -3.54 14.68 -9.01
N GLY A 29 -4.63 14.03 -8.60
CA GLY A 29 -4.99 13.85 -7.21
C GLY A 29 -4.08 12.80 -6.58
N HIS A 30 -2.91 13.21 -6.10
CA HIS A 30 -1.91 12.38 -5.43
C HIS A 30 -2.48 11.25 -4.58
N SER A 31 -2.38 10.00 -5.05
CA SER A 31 -2.51 8.81 -4.22
C SER A 31 -1.54 7.73 -4.71
N GLU A 32 -0.25 7.93 -4.43
CA GLU A 32 0.79 6.90 -4.52
C GLU A 32 0.64 5.92 -3.34
N ALA A 33 0.61 4.61 -3.57
CA ALA A 33 0.45 3.63 -2.49
C ALA A 33 1.79 3.26 -1.86
N LEU A 34 1.78 2.97 -0.55
CA LEU A 34 2.81 2.17 0.11
C LEU A 34 2.28 0.74 0.19
N VAL A 35 3.07 -0.21 -0.30
CA VAL A 35 2.69 -1.62 -0.37
C VAL A 35 3.53 -2.40 0.62
N ARG A 36 2.87 -3.17 1.49
CA ARG A 36 3.49 -4.23 2.28
C ARG A 36 3.07 -5.59 1.75
N VAL A 37 4.03 -6.49 1.55
CA VAL A 37 3.78 -7.86 1.12
C VAL A 37 3.74 -8.75 2.35
N VAL A 38 2.65 -9.50 2.51
CA VAL A 38 2.48 -10.45 3.62
C VAL A 38 1.88 -11.76 3.09
N THR A 39 1.95 -12.82 3.89
CA THR A 39 1.19 -14.04 3.62
C THR A 39 -0.29 -13.79 3.92
N ALA A 40 -1.19 -14.53 3.26
CA ALA A 40 -2.63 -14.36 3.46
C ALA A 40 -3.11 -14.68 4.90
N ASP A 41 -2.34 -15.46 5.66
CA ASP A 41 -2.58 -15.81 7.06
C ASP A 41 -1.82 -14.91 8.05
N HIS A 42 -1.24 -13.79 7.59
CA HIS A 42 -0.49 -12.88 8.44
C HIS A 42 -1.39 -12.23 9.51
N ALA A 43 -1.07 -12.49 10.77
CA ALA A 43 -1.70 -11.86 11.91
C ALA A 43 -0.94 -10.60 12.33
N PHE A 44 -1.58 -9.44 12.22
CA PHE A 44 -0.99 -8.17 12.65
C PHE A 44 -1.13 -7.99 14.17
N SER A 45 -0.05 -7.53 14.81
CA SER A 45 -0.19 -6.80 16.07
C SER A 45 -0.94 -5.49 15.81
N PRO A 46 -1.92 -5.09 16.65
CA PRO A 46 -2.65 -3.83 16.47
C PRO A 46 -1.75 -2.60 16.34
N ARG A 47 -0.61 -2.59 17.06
CA ARG A 47 0.36 -1.50 17.01
C ARG A 47 1.04 -1.40 15.64
N ASP A 48 1.44 -2.53 15.06
CA ASP A 48 2.20 -2.52 13.81
C ASP A 48 1.31 -2.12 12.64
N LEU A 49 0.06 -2.61 12.63
CA LEU A 49 -0.95 -2.14 11.68
C LEU A 49 -1.21 -0.63 11.82
N ALA A 50 -1.34 -0.12 13.04
CA ALA A 50 -1.53 1.30 13.29
C ALA A 50 -0.33 2.14 12.81
N LEU A 51 0.90 1.64 12.97
CA LEU A 51 2.12 2.31 12.51
C LEU A 51 2.19 2.38 10.98
N ASP A 52 1.83 1.31 10.28
CA ASP A 52 1.76 1.29 8.81
C ASP A 52 0.76 2.33 8.29
N VAL A 53 -0.45 2.34 8.86
CA VAL A 53 -1.49 3.31 8.52
C VAL A 53 -1.06 4.74 8.87
N ARG A 54 -0.39 4.94 10.01
CA ARG A 54 0.12 6.25 10.43
C ARG A 54 1.21 6.76 9.51
N LEU A 55 2.13 5.91 9.09
CA LEU A 55 3.23 6.25 8.20
C LEU A 55 2.70 6.66 6.82
N ALA A 56 1.84 5.83 6.23
CA ALA A 56 1.20 6.14 4.96
C ALA A 56 0.41 7.46 5.04
N GLY A 57 -0.40 7.66 6.09
CA GLY A 57 -1.13 8.90 6.32
C GLY A 57 -0.21 10.13 6.49
N GLY A 58 0.91 9.97 7.19
CA GLY A 58 1.89 11.03 7.41
C GLY A 58 2.56 11.53 6.13
N VAL A 59 2.70 10.67 5.12
CA VAL A 59 3.25 11.02 3.80
C VAL A 59 2.18 11.16 2.71
N ARG A 60 0.89 11.25 3.10
CA ARG A 60 -0.26 11.39 2.20
C ARG A 60 -0.32 10.30 1.13
N LYS A 61 -0.11 9.06 1.54
CA LYS A 61 -0.17 7.84 0.71
C LYS A 61 -1.22 6.88 1.23
N ARG A 62 -1.68 5.98 0.36
CA ARG A 62 -2.59 4.89 0.74
C ARG A 62 -1.77 3.71 1.26
N MET A 63 -2.15 3.13 2.40
CA MET A 63 -1.56 1.88 2.86
C MET A 63 -2.26 0.70 2.18
N VAL A 64 -1.49 -0.15 1.50
CA VAL A 64 -1.98 -1.31 0.77
C VAL A 64 -1.20 -2.57 1.18
N PHE A 65 -1.91 -3.67 1.38
CA PHE A 65 -1.33 -4.98 1.66
C PHE A 65 -1.54 -5.90 0.47
N ALA A 66 -0.44 -6.47 -0.02
CA ALA A 66 -0.43 -7.54 -1.00
C ALA A 66 -0.40 -8.88 -0.26
N LEU A 67 -1.54 -9.57 -0.20
CA LEU A 67 -1.67 -10.86 0.43
C LEU A 67 -1.27 -11.94 -0.56
N THR A 68 -0.17 -12.63 -0.27
CA THR A 68 0.38 -13.68 -1.11
C THR A 68 -0.03 -15.06 -0.60
N ARG A 69 -0.40 -15.94 -1.53
CA ARG A 69 -0.61 -17.38 -1.28
C ARG A 69 0.41 -18.15 -2.11
N SER A 70 0.96 -19.23 -1.55
CA SER A 70 2.09 -19.98 -2.13
C SER A 70 1.83 -20.57 -3.52
N LYS A 71 0.56 -20.69 -3.96
CA LYS A 71 0.17 -21.25 -5.26
C LYS A 71 -0.96 -20.50 -5.97
N GLU A 72 -1.37 -19.32 -5.50
CA GLU A 72 -2.51 -18.59 -6.05
C GLU A 72 -2.14 -17.13 -6.39
N GLY A 73 -3.14 -16.36 -6.82
CA GLY A 73 -3.01 -14.93 -7.08
C GLY A 73 -2.76 -14.10 -5.81
N ILE A 74 -2.59 -12.80 -6.03
CA ILE A 74 -2.39 -11.80 -4.97
C ILE A 74 -3.72 -11.11 -4.70
N ASP A 75 -4.18 -11.15 -3.46
CA ASP A 75 -5.29 -10.30 -3.00
C ASP A 75 -4.76 -8.97 -2.49
N TRP A 76 -5.50 -7.89 -2.74
CA TRP A 76 -5.09 -6.55 -2.41
C TRP A 76 -6.07 -5.92 -1.41
N LEU A 77 -5.57 -5.51 -0.25
CA LEU A 77 -6.35 -4.83 0.79
C LEU A 77 -5.83 -3.42 1.01
N SER A 78 -6.72 -2.44 1.13
CA SER A 78 -6.38 -1.08 1.54
C SER A 78 -6.92 -0.84 2.94
N ILE A 79 -6.09 -0.28 3.82
CA ILE A 79 -6.49 0.07 5.19
C ILE A 79 -6.23 1.56 5.41
N GLY A 80 -7.24 2.25 5.94
CA GLY A 80 -7.18 3.68 6.22
C GLY A 80 -7.75 4.00 7.59
N ARG A 81 -7.29 5.11 8.17
CA ARG A 81 -7.89 5.66 9.39
C ARG A 81 -9.22 6.32 9.04
N LEU A 82 -10.29 5.89 9.69
CA LEU A 82 -11.56 6.60 9.69
C LEU A 82 -11.56 7.61 10.84
N THR A 83 -11.99 8.84 10.55
CA THR A 83 -12.30 9.83 11.58
C THR A 83 -13.81 10.01 11.54
N PRO A 84 -14.53 9.73 12.65
CA PRO A 84 -15.98 9.90 12.71
C PRO A 84 -16.44 11.32 12.38
#